data_AF-A0A1A8CB36-F1
#
_entry.id   AF-A0A1A8CB36-F1
#
_cell.length_a   1.000
_cell.length_b   1.000
_cell.length_c   1.000
_cell.angle_alpha   90.00
_cell.angle_beta   90.00
_cell.angle_gamma   90.00
#
_symmetry.space_group_name_H-M   'P 1'
#
loop_
_entity.id
_entity.type
_entity.pdbx_description
1 polymer ?
#
loop_
_entity_poly.entity_id
_entity_poly.type
_entity_poly.pdbx_seq_one_letter_code
_entity_poly.pdbx_strand_id
1 'polypeptide(L)'
;WWLLWKQTCWCVFDMFHSVVPPLCPSARQLNNSSMVLSSSVQLVNGVELSKDNTGVTAKVSLSNFTTSVFFDGYTAQIRVQGPSGSSLQGLCGNSSRPLSGLRLSEHSSTSCETKYSDTSDSTINCTMVTERCNLLKKAPFSSCNIDPEPYIKACSDTLCRYPAVDGLPCQFLEAYTRACSLMSNTTLEGWRTVAECSSPDAFCQDQTCIDNEFCGETSGGETRCFCRSIFASPYREISALGTPTVCSQNSASLTLIGCLLAEKGFDYSALHLRDPTCTGQVDEKTHMVTFSFNSNSCGTQVMTNSTEIIYKNTIMAQNSSSDIITRQDQVHIDFSCIQTQPDLKTVAFRIRDSSVVQVITSGPWTYTLTMKAYTDASRTQAVDPSTDIQLNQKIWVELATDGLDANVVSLVTESCWATNQASPDGGLRYDLILNSCPNAADQTVTMQGNGQGTSNYFSFNMFQFSGSSGEIYLHCKLQLCVKQESSCIPVCSGARGRRSISSRYEAAF
;
A
#
# COMPACT_ATOMS: atom_id res chain seq x y z
N TRP A 1 11.59 35.21 22.83
CA TRP A 1 10.69 35.65 21.75
C TRP A 1 10.20 34.52 20.83
N TRP A 2 10.90 33.39 20.71
CA TRP A 2 10.32 32.11 20.23
C TRP A 2 9.31 31.46 21.22
N LEU A 3 9.36 31.81 22.52
CA LEU A 3 8.39 31.37 23.53
C LEU A 3 7.07 32.16 23.53
N LEU A 4 7.05 33.38 22.99
CA LEU A 4 5.83 34.19 22.86
C LEU A 4 5.06 33.91 21.56
N TRP A 5 5.68 33.20 20.62
CA TRP A 5 5.02 32.67 19.41
C TRP A 5 4.06 31.50 19.71
N LYS A 6 4.15 30.86 20.88
CA LYS A 6 3.38 29.64 21.22
C LYS A 6 2.04 29.88 21.93
N GLN A 7 1.72 31.10 22.37
CA GLN A 7 0.54 31.34 23.24
C GLN A 7 -0.55 32.24 22.64
N THR A 8 -0.26 33.00 21.58
CA THR A 8 -1.19 34.04 21.08
C THR A 8 -1.92 33.67 19.79
N CYS A 9 -1.64 32.51 19.19
CA CYS A 9 -2.02 32.19 17.81
C CYS A 9 -3.10 31.12 17.64
N TRP A 10 -3.92 30.78 18.64
CA TRP A 10 -4.88 29.67 18.49
C TRP A 10 -6.18 30.05 17.74
N CYS A 11 -6.87 31.16 18.03
CA CYS A 11 -8.09 31.52 17.26
C CYS A 11 -7.84 32.16 15.91
N VAL A 12 -6.69 32.81 15.72
CA VAL A 12 -6.29 33.25 14.38
C VAL A 12 -6.03 32.04 13.49
N PHE A 13 -5.44 30.98 14.05
CA PHE A 13 -5.33 29.69 13.38
C PHE A 13 -6.67 28.97 13.22
N ASP A 14 -7.68 29.12 14.08
CA ASP A 14 -9.04 28.54 13.86
C ASP A 14 -9.85 29.29 12.78
N MET A 15 -9.72 30.63 12.72
CA MET A 15 -10.29 31.41 11.61
C MET A 15 -9.61 31.09 10.28
N PHE A 16 -8.31 30.79 10.30
CA PHE A 16 -7.61 30.20 9.16
C PHE A 16 -7.96 28.72 8.99
N HIS A 17 -8.15 27.89 10.01
CA HIS A 17 -8.59 26.51 9.84
C HIS A 17 -9.95 26.41 9.14
N SER A 18 -10.78 27.46 9.28
CA SER A 18 -12.07 27.63 8.62
C SER A 18 -11.97 28.25 7.21
N VAL A 19 -10.83 28.83 6.80
CA VAL A 19 -10.66 29.61 5.54
C VAL A 19 -9.42 29.22 4.70
N VAL A 20 -8.29 28.92 5.34
CA VAL A 20 -7.03 28.36 4.82
C VAL A 20 -6.38 27.43 5.89
N PRO A 21 -6.57 26.09 5.81
CA PRO A 21 -6.11 25.16 6.82
C PRO A 21 -4.58 25.17 6.97
N PRO A 22 -4.05 25.12 8.20
CA PRO A 22 -2.66 24.73 8.41
C PRO A 22 -2.60 23.22 8.14
N LEU A 23 -1.74 22.79 7.21
CA LEU A 23 -1.72 21.41 6.71
C LEU A 23 -2.92 21.18 5.77
N CYS A 24 -2.75 21.46 4.47
CA CYS A 24 -3.77 21.20 3.43
C CYS A 24 -4.31 19.78 3.57
N PRO A 25 -5.65 19.63 3.60
CA PRO A 25 -6.34 19.49 2.33
C PRO A 25 -7.74 20.07 2.24
N SER A 26 -8.26 19.92 1.02
CA SER A 26 -9.60 20.22 0.54
C SER A 26 -9.90 21.70 0.37
N ALA A 27 -10.59 21.99 -0.72
CA ALA A 27 -10.87 23.29 -1.31
C ALA A 27 -11.23 24.37 -0.27
N ARG A 28 -11.18 25.65 -0.67
CA ARG A 28 -11.64 26.83 0.09
C ARG A 28 -13.06 26.65 0.60
N GLN A 29 -13.24 25.91 1.67
CA GLN A 29 -14.53 25.48 2.18
C GLN A 29 -14.76 26.20 3.49
N LEU A 30 -15.60 27.22 3.42
CA LEU A 30 -16.25 27.75 4.61
C LEU A 30 -17.61 27.03 4.68
N ASN A 31 -17.85 26.24 5.74
CA ASN A 31 -19.05 25.42 5.90
C ASN A 31 -19.36 24.49 4.70
N ASN A 32 -18.37 23.71 4.20
CA ASN A 32 -18.53 22.80 3.04
C ASN A 32 -18.88 23.48 1.70
N SER A 33 -18.80 24.82 1.60
CA SER A 33 -19.09 25.55 0.36
C SER A 33 -17.83 26.21 -0.20
N SER A 34 -17.52 25.95 -1.49
CA SER A 34 -16.34 26.47 -2.17
C SER A 34 -16.47 27.97 -2.44
N MET A 35 -15.48 28.77 -1.99
CA MET A 35 -15.47 30.22 -2.16
C MET A 35 -14.31 30.70 -3.04
N VAL A 36 -14.62 31.53 -4.04
CA VAL A 36 -13.61 32.16 -4.92
C VAL A 36 -13.27 33.56 -4.37
N LEU A 37 -12.04 33.74 -3.90
CA LEU A 37 -11.54 35.04 -3.43
C LEU A 37 -10.86 35.79 -4.58
N SER A 38 -11.01 37.11 -4.58
CA SER A 38 -10.38 38.03 -5.54
C SER A 38 -9.70 39.18 -4.79
N SER A 39 -9.10 40.12 -5.50
CA SER A 39 -8.49 41.33 -4.90
C SER A 39 -9.52 42.24 -4.24
N SER A 40 -10.80 42.07 -4.57
CA SER A 40 -11.90 42.76 -3.90
C SER A 40 -12.20 42.12 -2.54
N VAL A 41 -12.34 42.96 -1.51
CA VAL A 41 -12.66 42.53 -0.15
C VAL A 41 -14.06 41.92 -0.10
N GLN A 42 -14.17 40.71 0.46
CA GLN A 42 -15.42 39.99 0.70
C GLN A 42 -15.65 39.84 2.21
N LEU A 43 -16.84 40.21 2.70
CA LEU A 43 -17.17 40.06 4.11
C LEU A 43 -17.87 38.72 4.35
N VAL A 44 -17.28 37.88 5.20
CA VAL A 44 -17.76 36.53 5.51
C VAL A 44 -17.80 36.36 7.02
N ASN A 45 -18.99 36.22 7.60
CA ASN A 45 -19.18 36.05 9.06
C ASN A 45 -18.43 37.09 9.92
N GLY A 46 -18.36 38.35 9.45
CA GLY A 46 -17.65 39.44 10.17
C GLY A 46 -16.14 39.50 9.91
N VAL A 47 -15.65 38.72 8.94
CA VAL A 47 -14.24 38.68 8.51
C VAL A 47 -14.12 39.24 7.10
N GLU A 48 -13.25 40.22 6.91
CA GLU A 48 -12.87 40.75 5.60
C GLU A 48 -11.82 39.83 4.98
N LEU A 49 -12.13 39.19 3.86
CA LEU A 49 -11.25 38.30 3.09
C LEU A 49 -10.88 38.93 1.74
N SER A 50 -9.63 38.82 1.33
CA SER A 50 -9.16 39.24 0.00
C SER A 50 -7.99 38.37 -0.47
N LYS A 51 -7.81 38.26 -1.78
CA LYS A 51 -6.71 37.52 -2.43
C LYS A 51 -6.11 38.37 -3.54
N ASP A 52 -4.81 38.58 -3.49
CA ASP A 52 -4.04 39.14 -4.61
C ASP A 52 -2.96 38.14 -5.08
N ASN A 53 -2.08 38.57 -5.97
CA ASN A 53 -0.97 37.74 -6.45
C ASN A 53 0.09 37.47 -5.38
N THR A 54 0.06 38.17 -4.23
CA THR A 54 1.01 37.98 -3.13
C THR A 54 0.48 37.03 -2.06
N GLY A 55 -0.84 36.88 -1.91
CA GLY A 55 -1.43 35.90 -0.99
C GLY A 55 -2.87 36.19 -0.61
N VAL A 56 -3.30 35.60 0.50
CA VAL A 56 -4.64 35.77 1.06
C VAL A 56 -4.56 36.58 2.36
N THR A 57 -5.39 37.60 2.47
CA THR A 57 -5.53 38.40 3.70
C THR A 57 -6.90 38.19 4.32
N ALA A 58 -6.93 37.87 5.61
CA ALA A 58 -8.12 37.92 6.44
C ALA A 58 -7.98 39.02 7.50
N LYS A 59 -9.00 39.83 7.68
CA LYS A 59 -9.00 40.94 8.62
C LYS A 59 -10.27 40.95 9.45
N VAL A 60 -10.09 41.16 10.75
CA VAL A 60 -11.16 41.24 11.74
C VAL A 60 -11.01 42.54 12.49
N SER A 61 -12.11 43.28 12.57
CA SER A 61 -12.19 44.51 13.34
C SER A 61 -13.07 44.25 14.57
N LEU A 62 -12.43 44.19 15.73
CA LEU A 62 -13.10 44.16 17.04
C LEU A 62 -13.17 45.59 17.60
N SER A 63 -14.00 45.81 18.61
CA SER A 63 -14.28 47.15 19.17
C SER A 63 -13.04 47.95 19.59
N ASN A 64 -11.95 47.28 20.02
CA ASN A 64 -10.71 47.93 20.45
C ASN A 64 -9.46 47.49 19.66
N PHE A 65 -9.59 46.55 18.72
CA PHE A 65 -8.46 45.96 18.02
C PHE A 65 -8.80 45.65 16.58
N THR A 66 -7.85 45.86 15.68
CA THR A 66 -7.90 45.30 14.33
C THR A 66 -6.85 44.21 14.22
N THR A 67 -7.26 42.99 13.92
CA THR A 67 -6.36 41.86 13.65
C THR A 67 -6.39 41.55 12.17
N SER A 68 -5.24 41.56 11.51
CA SER A 68 -5.08 41.10 10.14
C SER A 68 -4.11 39.96 10.07
N VAL A 69 -4.41 39.00 9.22
CA VAL A 69 -3.64 37.79 9.02
C VAL A 69 -3.43 37.65 7.53
N PHE A 70 -2.18 37.47 7.14
CA PHE A 70 -1.81 37.31 5.76
C PHE A 70 -1.09 35.97 5.57
N PHE A 71 -1.39 35.28 4.49
CA PHE A 71 -0.76 34.03 4.13
C PHE A 71 -0.36 34.00 2.64
N ASP A 72 0.92 33.77 2.36
CA ASP A 72 1.49 33.72 0.99
C ASP A 72 1.67 32.30 0.43
N GLY A 73 1.31 31.27 1.21
CA GLY A 73 1.58 29.87 0.90
C GLY A 73 2.62 29.23 1.83
N TYR A 74 3.48 30.03 2.46
CA TYR A 74 4.55 29.57 3.36
C TYR A 74 4.47 30.20 4.76
N THR A 75 4.21 31.50 4.82
CA THR A 75 4.28 32.31 6.03
C THR A 75 2.91 32.86 6.40
N ALA A 76 2.46 32.57 7.62
CA ALA A 76 1.31 33.24 8.22
C ALA A 76 1.79 34.44 9.05
N GLN A 77 1.44 35.65 8.63
CA GLN A 77 1.79 36.89 9.32
C GLN A 77 0.58 37.47 10.03
N ILE A 78 0.69 37.67 11.34
CA ILE A 78 -0.40 38.16 12.17
C ILE A 78 -0.03 39.55 12.69
N ARG A 79 -0.85 40.54 12.38
CA ARG A 79 -0.72 41.92 12.85
C ARG A 79 -1.93 42.27 13.69
N VAL A 80 -1.69 42.78 14.89
CA VAL A 80 -2.74 43.29 15.78
C VAL A 80 -2.48 44.77 16.05
N GLN A 81 -3.45 45.61 15.76
CA GLN A 81 -3.40 47.05 15.94
C GLN A 81 -4.42 47.46 17.02
N GLY A 82 -3.94 48.10 18.09
CA GLY A 82 -4.77 48.56 19.21
C GLY A 82 -3.96 49.38 20.23
N PRO A 83 -4.57 49.81 21.35
CA PRO A 83 -3.92 50.66 22.35
C PRO A 83 -2.75 49.94 23.05
N SER A 84 -1.62 50.65 23.21
CA SER A 84 -0.40 50.14 23.84
C SER A 84 -0.66 49.56 25.24
N GLY A 85 -0.16 48.35 25.51
CA GLY A 85 -0.28 47.69 26.83
C GLY A 85 -1.60 46.96 27.07
N SER A 86 -2.52 46.93 26.09
CA SER A 86 -3.78 46.19 26.22
C SER A 86 -3.56 44.68 26.14
N SER A 87 -4.17 43.94 27.05
CA SER A 87 -4.10 42.47 27.07
C SER A 87 -4.81 41.88 25.85
N LEU A 88 -4.11 41.04 25.09
CA LEU A 88 -4.68 40.24 23.99
C LEU A 88 -5.44 38.99 24.51
N GLN A 89 -5.68 38.89 25.82
CA GLN A 89 -6.48 37.81 26.41
C GLN A 89 -7.88 37.79 25.83
N GLY A 90 -8.41 36.60 25.54
CA GLY A 90 -9.77 36.44 25.01
C GLY A 90 -9.85 36.34 23.48
N LEU A 91 -8.85 36.85 22.74
CA LEU A 91 -8.80 36.72 21.27
C LEU A 91 -8.81 35.26 20.82
N CYS A 92 -8.23 34.38 21.63
CA CYS A 92 -8.14 32.94 21.39
C CYS A 92 -9.08 32.08 22.25
N GLY A 93 -10.16 32.69 22.77
CA GLY A 93 -11.03 32.11 23.78
C GLY A 93 -10.65 32.52 25.21
N ASN A 94 -11.44 32.06 26.18
CA ASN A 94 -11.33 32.50 27.58
C ASN A 94 -9.99 32.03 28.20
N SER A 95 -9.15 32.98 28.62
CA SER A 95 -7.83 32.74 29.24
C SER A 95 -7.89 31.94 30.55
N SER A 96 -9.07 31.81 31.16
CA SER A 96 -9.30 30.98 32.34
C SER A 96 -9.54 29.50 32.02
N ARG A 97 -9.69 29.13 30.74
CA ARG A 97 -9.82 27.74 30.31
C ARG A 97 -8.45 27.15 29.94
N PRO A 98 -8.17 25.88 30.31
CA PRO A 98 -6.97 25.20 29.87
C PRO A 98 -6.94 25.10 28.34
N LEU A 99 -5.75 25.19 27.74
CA LEU A 99 -5.57 25.21 26.29
C LEU A 99 -6.29 24.04 25.59
N SER A 100 -6.34 22.86 26.23
CA SER A 100 -7.07 21.67 25.79
C SER A 100 -8.58 21.85 25.62
N GLY A 101 -9.21 22.74 26.40
CA GLY A 101 -10.64 23.03 26.36
C GLY A 101 -11.02 24.19 25.42
N LEU A 102 -10.03 24.80 24.77
CA LEU A 102 -10.19 25.76 23.68
C LEU A 102 -9.87 25.14 22.30
N ARG A 103 -9.45 23.87 22.26
CA ARG A 103 -9.14 23.12 21.03
C ARG A 103 -10.39 22.47 20.48
N LEU A 104 -10.56 22.51 19.17
CA LEU A 104 -11.36 21.51 18.46
C LEU A 104 -10.52 20.23 18.39
N SER A 105 -10.88 19.23 19.22
CA SER A 105 -10.17 17.95 19.34
C SER A 105 -10.08 17.17 18.04
N GLU A 106 -10.94 17.47 17.07
CA GLU A 106 -10.99 16.82 15.76
C GLU A 106 -9.90 17.32 14.79
N HIS A 107 -9.28 18.49 15.03
CA HIS A 107 -8.43 19.16 14.02
C HIS A 107 -7.05 19.62 14.52
N SER A 108 -6.67 19.34 15.78
CA SER A 108 -5.43 19.91 16.33
C SER A 108 -4.66 18.97 17.25
N SER A 109 -3.38 18.75 16.91
CA SER A 109 -2.46 18.00 17.78
C SER A 109 -2.09 18.78 19.03
N THR A 110 -1.68 18.08 20.09
CA THR A 110 -1.49 18.63 21.44
C THR A 110 -0.41 19.70 21.58
N SER A 111 0.46 19.86 20.57
CA SER A 111 1.59 20.79 20.54
C SER A 111 2.20 20.85 19.13
N CYS A 112 2.78 22.00 18.72
CA CYS A 112 3.78 22.05 17.63
C CYS A 112 5.15 21.57 18.17
N GLU A 113 5.17 20.39 18.76
CA GLU A 113 6.40 19.73 19.18
C GLU A 113 7.12 19.22 17.94
N THR A 114 8.45 19.27 17.98
CA THR A 114 9.30 18.56 17.04
C THR A 114 9.03 17.07 17.21
N LYS A 115 8.06 16.54 16.45
CA LYS A 115 7.64 15.13 16.54
C LYS A 115 8.74 14.17 16.08
N TYR A 116 9.67 14.66 15.26
CA TYR A 116 10.79 13.91 14.71
C TYR A 116 12.05 14.78 14.71
N SER A 117 13.15 14.21 15.20
CA SER A 117 14.48 14.84 15.14
C SER A 117 15.21 14.26 13.94
N ASP A 118 15.14 14.94 12.80
CA ASP A 118 15.98 14.59 11.65
C ASP A 118 17.44 14.88 12.00
N THR A 119 18.34 13.98 11.63
CA THR A 119 19.78 14.26 11.69
C THR A 119 20.11 15.40 10.73
N SER A 120 20.96 16.33 11.16
CA SER A 120 21.43 17.42 10.28
C SER A 120 22.03 16.83 8.99
N ASP A 121 21.59 17.34 7.83
CA ASP A 121 22.21 17.01 6.56
C ASP A 121 23.65 17.53 6.55
N SER A 122 24.62 16.61 6.61
CA SER A 122 26.04 16.92 6.68
C SER A 122 26.60 17.52 5.40
N THR A 123 25.84 17.52 4.31
CA THR A 123 26.21 18.18 3.05
C THR A 123 25.95 19.70 3.09
N ILE A 124 25.17 20.18 4.06
CA ILE A 124 24.84 21.59 4.20
C ILE A 124 25.99 22.35 4.87
N ASN A 125 26.51 23.37 4.19
CA ASN A 125 27.44 24.32 4.78
C ASN A 125 26.69 25.35 5.65
N CYS A 126 26.49 25.01 6.92
CA CYS A 126 25.77 25.87 7.87
C CYS A 126 26.44 27.23 8.10
N THR A 127 27.76 27.36 7.87
CA THR A 127 28.46 28.64 7.92
C THR A 127 27.96 29.57 6.82
N MET A 128 27.89 29.08 5.58
CA MET A 128 27.35 29.85 4.44
C MET A 128 25.86 30.19 4.63
N VAL A 129 25.06 29.25 5.15
CA VAL A 129 23.66 29.49 5.49
C VAL A 129 23.53 30.63 6.50
N THR A 130 24.33 30.59 7.56
CA THR A 130 24.32 31.60 8.63
C THR A 130 24.74 32.97 8.10
N GLU A 131 25.74 33.05 7.22
CA GLU A 131 26.13 34.29 6.56
C GLU A 131 24.99 34.89 5.73
N ARG A 132 24.26 34.04 4.98
CA ARG A 132 23.09 34.47 4.22
C ARG A 132 21.96 34.96 5.12
N CYS A 133 21.62 34.23 6.19
CA CYS A 133 20.59 34.66 7.13
C CYS A 133 20.95 35.99 7.82
N ASN A 134 22.24 36.23 8.06
CA ASN A 134 22.73 37.51 8.62
C ASN A 134 22.66 38.70 7.65
N LEU A 135 22.22 38.53 6.39
CA LEU A 135 21.89 39.66 5.52
C LEU A 135 20.88 40.62 6.16
N LEU A 136 19.99 40.11 7.03
CA LEU A 136 19.04 40.92 7.80
C LEU A 136 19.70 41.99 8.69
N LYS A 137 20.99 41.86 9.02
CA LYS A 137 21.77 42.86 9.79
C LYS A 137 22.40 43.94 8.90
N LYS A 138 22.33 43.81 7.58
CA LYS A 138 22.98 44.71 6.61
C LYS A 138 21.93 45.56 5.89
N ALA A 139 22.37 46.66 5.27
CA ALA A 139 21.51 47.44 4.40
C ALA A 139 21.02 46.58 3.20
N PRO A 140 19.76 46.73 2.75
CA PRO A 140 18.77 47.70 3.22
C PRO A 140 18.01 47.26 4.49
N PHE A 141 18.08 45.98 4.89
CA PHE A 141 17.32 45.42 6.02
C PHE A 141 17.57 46.13 7.36
N SER A 142 18.79 46.59 7.61
CA SER A 142 19.16 47.31 8.84
C SER A 142 18.44 48.65 9.04
N SER A 143 17.73 49.16 8.03
CA SER A 143 16.87 50.36 8.16
C SER A 143 15.54 50.06 8.88
N CYS A 144 15.23 48.79 9.10
CA CYS A 144 14.03 48.36 9.79
C CYS A 144 14.17 48.45 11.31
N ASN A 145 13.18 49.02 11.99
CA ASN A 145 13.16 49.13 13.45
C ASN A 145 12.64 47.87 14.17
N ILE A 146 12.74 46.70 13.52
CA ILE A 146 12.35 45.40 14.07
C ILE A 146 13.62 44.62 14.35
N ASP A 147 13.74 44.03 15.54
CA ASP A 147 14.83 43.12 15.89
C ASP A 147 14.88 41.93 14.90
N PRO A 148 15.97 41.81 14.09
CA PRO A 148 16.08 40.74 13.11
C PRO A 148 16.45 39.40 13.72
N GLU A 149 16.95 39.35 14.97
CA GLU A 149 17.52 38.13 15.55
C GLU A 149 16.57 36.92 15.58
N PRO A 150 15.25 37.06 15.87
CA PRO A 150 14.32 35.95 15.80
C PRO A 150 14.17 35.34 14.40
N TYR A 151 14.26 36.16 13.36
CA TYR A 151 14.16 35.75 11.95
C TYR A 151 15.46 35.08 11.49
N ILE A 152 16.60 35.64 11.89
CA ILE A 152 17.93 35.05 11.63
C ILE A 152 18.01 33.67 12.26
N LYS A 153 17.61 33.55 13.53
CA LYS A 153 17.60 32.27 14.23
C LYS A 153 16.70 31.25 13.54
N ALA A 154 15.49 31.63 13.13
CA ALA A 154 14.58 30.74 12.42
C ALA A 154 15.14 30.28 11.06
N CYS A 155 15.75 31.21 10.33
CA CYS A 155 16.43 30.96 9.05
C CYS A 155 17.57 29.95 9.23
N SER A 156 18.50 30.22 10.15
CA SER A 156 19.66 29.35 10.38
C SER A 156 19.26 27.98 10.93
N ASP A 157 18.38 27.93 11.92
CA ASP A 157 17.94 26.65 12.53
C ASP A 157 17.27 25.73 11.51
N THR A 158 16.53 26.30 10.55
CA THR A 158 15.83 25.54 9.50
C THR A 158 16.78 25.14 8.38
N LEU A 159 17.49 26.11 7.79
CA LEU A 159 18.32 25.90 6.61
C LEU A 159 19.64 25.17 6.91
N CYS A 160 20.08 25.09 8.17
CA CYS A 160 21.18 24.22 8.56
C CYS A 160 20.76 22.74 8.75
N ARG A 161 19.46 22.44 8.70
CA ARG A 161 18.93 21.08 8.78
C ARG A 161 18.37 20.59 7.44
N TYR A 162 17.77 21.51 6.68
CA TYR A 162 17.11 21.22 5.40
C TYR A 162 17.80 21.96 4.26
N PRO A 163 17.99 21.31 3.09
CA PRO A 163 18.63 21.92 1.95
C PRO A 163 17.84 23.16 1.47
N ALA A 164 18.58 24.12 0.91
CA ALA A 164 18.07 25.39 0.40
C ALA A 164 17.32 25.26 -0.94
N VAL A 165 16.30 24.40 -0.98
CA VAL A 165 15.44 24.16 -2.15
C VAL A 165 14.14 24.97 -2.06
N ASP A 166 13.38 25.03 -3.15
CA ASP A 166 12.01 25.58 -3.21
C ASP A 166 11.88 27.03 -2.70
N GLY A 167 12.91 27.86 -2.90
CA GLY A 167 12.90 29.27 -2.49
C GLY A 167 12.92 29.51 -0.97
N LEU A 168 13.06 28.45 -0.16
CA LEU A 168 13.06 28.49 1.31
C LEU A 168 14.01 29.55 1.92
N PRO A 169 15.23 29.80 1.38
CA PRO A 169 16.11 30.86 1.90
C PRO A 169 15.51 32.26 1.82
N CYS A 170 14.73 32.55 0.79
CA CYS A 170 14.14 33.86 0.57
C CYS A 170 12.90 34.08 1.42
N GLN A 171 12.19 33.02 1.83
CA GLN A 171 10.96 33.10 2.63
C GLN A 171 11.19 33.80 3.98
N PHE A 172 12.30 33.53 4.66
CA PHE A 172 12.63 34.20 5.93
C PHE A 172 12.92 35.70 5.77
N LEU A 173 13.55 36.08 4.65
CA LEU A 173 13.85 37.48 4.33
C LEU A 173 12.58 38.23 3.91
N GLU A 174 11.71 37.58 3.12
CA GLU A 174 10.38 38.06 2.75
C GLU A 174 9.52 38.30 4.01
N ALA A 175 9.53 37.35 4.96
CA ALA A 175 8.81 37.48 6.21
C ALA A 175 9.26 38.71 7.02
N TYR A 176 10.56 38.93 7.13
CA TYR A 176 11.11 40.10 7.83
C TYR A 176 10.77 41.42 7.10
N THR A 177 10.97 41.48 5.78
CA THR A 177 10.71 42.70 5.00
C THR A 177 9.25 43.12 5.04
N ARG A 178 8.34 42.15 5.03
CA ARG A 178 6.90 42.41 5.14
C ARG A 178 6.52 42.85 6.55
N ALA A 179 7.06 42.21 7.58
CA ALA A 179 6.89 42.67 8.96
C ALA A 179 7.37 44.13 9.11
N CYS A 180 8.48 44.47 8.46
CA CYS A 180 9.01 45.83 8.41
C CYS A 180 8.03 46.83 7.81
N SER A 181 7.55 46.54 6.60
CA SER A 181 6.57 47.35 5.89
C SER A 181 5.32 47.60 6.73
N LEU A 182 4.82 46.57 7.42
CA LEU A 182 3.59 46.64 8.23
C LEU A 182 3.72 47.42 9.53
N MET A 183 4.94 47.52 10.10
CA MET A 183 5.17 48.13 11.42
C MET A 183 5.79 49.53 11.34
N SER A 184 6.67 49.78 10.37
CA SER A 184 7.38 51.06 10.25
C SER A 184 6.95 51.88 9.04
N ASN A 185 6.01 51.39 8.22
CA ASN A 185 5.61 52.00 6.95
C ASN A 185 6.81 52.28 6.01
N THR A 186 7.91 51.53 6.21
CA THR A 186 9.15 51.63 5.44
C THR A 186 9.20 50.50 4.43
N THR A 187 9.35 50.82 3.16
CA THR A 187 9.61 49.86 2.09
C THR A 187 11.11 49.66 1.93
N LEU A 188 11.58 48.42 2.08
CA LEU A 188 13.00 48.07 1.92
C LEU A 188 13.37 47.94 0.44
N GLU A 189 13.36 49.02 -0.33
CA GLU A 189 13.62 48.95 -1.78
C GLU A 189 14.97 48.27 -2.12
N GLY A 190 14.98 47.47 -3.19
CA GLY A 190 16.18 46.79 -3.69
C GLY A 190 16.67 45.59 -2.86
N TRP A 191 15.99 45.23 -1.75
CA TRP A 191 16.42 44.13 -0.89
C TRP A 191 16.55 42.79 -1.62
N ARG A 192 15.65 42.52 -2.59
CA ARG A 192 15.64 41.28 -3.38
C ARG A 192 16.87 41.11 -4.25
N THR A 193 17.37 42.19 -4.84
CA THR A 193 18.61 42.17 -5.62
C THR A 193 19.81 41.88 -4.72
N VAL A 194 19.83 42.43 -3.50
CA VAL A 194 20.90 42.19 -2.52
C VAL A 194 20.87 40.76 -1.97
N ALA A 195 19.69 40.17 -1.84
CA ALA A 195 19.48 38.83 -1.30
C ALA A 195 19.41 37.72 -2.36
N GLU A 196 19.50 38.07 -3.64
CA GLU A 196 19.31 37.18 -4.79
C GLU A 196 17.98 36.40 -4.70
N CYS A 197 16.89 37.14 -4.47
CA CYS A 197 15.55 36.59 -4.32
C CYS A 197 14.60 37.04 -5.45
N SER A 198 13.79 36.11 -5.95
CA SER A 198 12.76 36.38 -6.96
C SER A 198 11.52 37.09 -6.38
N SER A 199 10.63 37.59 -7.24
CA SER A 199 9.37 38.23 -6.82
C SER A 199 8.46 37.25 -6.03
N PRO A 200 7.68 37.76 -5.06
CA PRO A 200 6.79 36.95 -4.25
C PRO A 200 5.48 36.73 -5.00
N ASP A 201 5.53 35.95 -6.08
CA ASP A 201 4.30 35.40 -6.61
C ASP A 201 3.87 34.30 -5.64
N ALA A 202 2.66 34.46 -5.11
CA ALA A 202 2.10 33.54 -4.16
C ALA A 202 2.05 32.14 -4.77
N PHE A 203 2.52 31.19 -3.97
CA PHE A 203 2.79 29.85 -4.43
C PHE A 203 1.55 28.96 -4.21
N CYS A 204 1.21 28.13 -5.20
CA CYS A 204 0.09 27.18 -5.13
C CYS A 204 -1.30 27.77 -4.80
N GLN A 205 -1.57 29.00 -5.24
CA GLN A 205 -2.85 29.66 -4.94
C GLN A 205 -4.11 28.95 -5.43
N ASP A 206 -3.96 28.13 -6.49
CA ASP A 206 -5.05 27.44 -7.19
C ASP A 206 -4.88 25.91 -7.24
N GLN A 207 -3.80 25.37 -6.65
CA GLN A 207 -3.55 23.93 -6.55
C GLN A 207 -3.93 23.45 -5.14
N THR A 208 -4.87 22.49 -5.07
CA THR A 208 -5.25 21.84 -3.81
C THR A 208 -4.62 20.46 -3.75
N CYS A 209 -3.98 20.14 -2.62
CA CYS A 209 -3.40 18.82 -2.37
C CYS A 209 -4.15 18.14 -1.21
N ILE A 210 -4.12 16.81 -1.17
CA ILE A 210 -4.74 16.00 -0.10
C ILE A 210 -3.85 15.94 1.16
N ASP A 211 -4.36 15.35 2.25
CA ASP A 211 -3.72 15.34 3.59
C ASP A 211 -2.26 14.88 3.54
N ASN A 212 -2.01 13.86 2.72
CA ASN A 212 -0.71 13.19 2.59
C ASN A 212 0.25 13.89 1.63
N GLU A 213 -0.19 15.00 1.02
CA GLU A 213 0.53 15.74 0.01
C GLU A 213 0.76 17.19 0.45
N PHE A 214 1.74 17.83 -0.17
CA PHE A 214 1.95 19.27 -0.08
C PHE A 214 2.17 19.83 -1.48
N CYS A 215 1.78 21.08 -1.69
CA CYS A 215 2.01 21.71 -2.98
C CYS A 215 3.46 22.25 -3.04
N GLY A 216 4.15 21.98 -4.14
CA GLY A 216 5.56 22.29 -4.36
C GLY A 216 5.83 22.64 -5.82
N GLU A 217 6.98 23.25 -6.11
CA GLU A 217 7.36 23.70 -7.45
C GLU A 217 8.28 22.66 -8.09
N THR A 218 8.12 22.42 -9.38
CA THR A 218 9.09 21.65 -10.15
C THR A 218 10.28 22.52 -10.53
N SER A 219 11.39 21.90 -10.94
CA SER A 219 12.54 22.62 -11.50
C SER A 219 12.20 23.46 -12.75
N GLY A 220 11.05 23.22 -13.39
CA GLY A 220 10.52 23.97 -14.53
C GLY A 220 9.57 25.11 -14.16
N GLY A 221 9.33 25.35 -12.87
CA GLY A 221 8.44 26.42 -12.38
C GLY A 221 6.94 26.06 -12.32
N GLU A 222 6.58 24.81 -12.62
CA GLU A 222 5.20 24.33 -12.56
C GLU A 222 4.85 23.84 -11.16
N THR A 223 3.67 24.22 -10.65
CA THR A 223 3.17 23.82 -9.33
C THR A 223 2.50 22.45 -9.39
N ARG A 224 2.85 21.52 -8.49
CA ARG A 224 2.16 20.23 -8.34
C ARG A 224 2.13 19.74 -6.90
N CYS A 225 1.37 18.69 -6.64
CA CYS A 225 1.38 18.01 -5.34
C CYS A 225 2.55 17.02 -5.23
N PHE A 226 3.20 17.02 -4.06
CA PHE A 226 4.34 16.18 -3.69
C PHE A 226 4.00 15.41 -2.41
N CYS A 227 4.60 14.25 -2.20
CA CYS A 227 4.33 13.51 -0.97
C CYS A 227 4.94 14.22 0.24
N ARG A 228 4.18 14.34 1.33
CA ARG A 228 4.74 14.76 2.61
C ARG A 228 5.81 13.75 3.04
N SER A 229 6.94 14.25 3.53
CA SER A 229 8.09 13.41 3.95
C SER A 229 7.70 12.35 4.97
N ILE A 230 6.91 12.71 5.99
CA ILE A 230 6.46 11.79 7.05
C ILE A 230 5.62 10.65 6.46
N PHE A 231 4.73 10.95 5.52
CA PHE A 231 3.90 9.95 4.86
C PHE A 231 4.72 9.06 3.92
N ALA A 232 5.68 9.65 3.20
CA ALA A 232 6.54 8.95 2.25
C ALA A 232 7.67 8.12 2.89
N SER A 233 8.12 8.45 4.10
CA SER A 233 9.30 7.84 4.75
C SER A 233 9.26 6.31 4.76
N PRO A 234 8.17 5.66 5.22
CA PRO A 234 8.11 4.19 5.29
C PRO A 234 8.27 3.51 3.93
N TYR A 235 7.89 4.19 2.85
CA TYR A 235 7.99 3.66 1.49
C TYR A 235 9.36 3.95 0.88
N ARG A 236 9.90 5.16 1.09
CA ARG A 236 11.21 5.57 0.57
C ARG A 236 12.35 4.73 1.14
N GLU A 237 12.29 4.37 2.42
CA GLU A 237 13.31 3.53 3.08
C GLU A 237 13.49 2.17 2.40
N ILE A 238 12.41 1.60 1.87
CA ILE A 238 12.41 0.30 1.17
C ILE A 238 12.31 0.47 -0.35
N SER A 239 12.45 1.69 -0.87
CA SER A 239 12.26 2.01 -2.30
C SER A 239 10.92 1.53 -2.88
N ALA A 240 9.87 1.49 -2.06
CA ALA A 240 8.52 1.14 -2.47
C ALA A 240 7.77 2.36 -3.05
N LEU A 241 6.83 2.07 -3.95
CA LEU A 241 5.91 3.06 -4.54
C LEU A 241 4.49 2.94 -3.96
N GLY A 242 4.28 2.05 -3.00
CA GLY A 242 2.95 1.68 -2.51
C GLY A 242 2.98 0.61 -1.42
N THR A 243 1.82 0.04 -1.14
CA THR A 243 1.67 -1.02 -0.15
C THR A 243 2.16 -2.37 -0.72
N PRO A 244 2.47 -3.35 0.15
CA PRO A 244 2.70 -4.72 -0.29
C PRO A 244 1.49 -5.29 -1.06
N THR A 245 1.76 -6.27 -1.92
CA THR A 245 0.71 -7.03 -2.62
C THR A 245 -0.19 -7.73 -1.62
N VAL A 246 -1.50 -7.56 -1.78
CA VAL A 246 -2.52 -8.28 -1.02
C VAL A 246 -3.03 -9.42 -1.88
N CYS A 247 -2.90 -10.65 -1.37
CA CYS A 247 -3.33 -11.87 -2.04
C CYS A 247 -4.60 -12.40 -1.38
N SER A 248 -5.59 -12.80 -2.17
CA SER A 248 -6.83 -13.40 -1.69
C SER A 248 -7.31 -14.47 -2.65
N GLN A 249 -7.23 -15.75 -2.25
CA GLN A 249 -7.57 -16.88 -3.11
C GLN A 249 -6.98 -16.69 -4.52
N ASN A 250 -7.81 -16.59 -5.55
CA ASN A 250 -7.41 -16.43 -6.96
C ASN A 250 -7.09 -14.99 -7.40
N SER A 251 -7.09 -14.04 -6.47
CA SER A 251 -6.95 -12.62 -6.76
C SER A 251 -5.71 -12.02 -6.10
N ALA A 252 -5.16 -11.01 -6.75
CA ALA A 252 -4.10 -10.19 -6.19
C ALA A 252 -4.44 -8.73 -6.42
N SER A 253 -4.10 -7.88 -5.46
CA SER A 253 -4.19 -6.43 -5.59
C SER A 253 -2.93 -5.74 -5.09
N LEU A 254 -2.51 -4.70 -5.79
CA LEU A 254 -1.41 -3.83 -5.41
C LEU A 254 -1.92 -2.38 -5.41
N THR A 255 -1.67 -1.66 -4.32
CA THR A 255 -2.03 -0.25 -4.20
C THR A 255 -0.78 0.60 -4.24
N LEU A 256 -0.71 1.51 -5.20
CA LEU A 256 0.37 2.47 -5.37
C LEU A 256 -0.07 3.86 -4.89
N ILE A 257 0.90 4.67 -4.49
CA ILE A 257 0.67 6.02 -3.97
C ILE A 257 0.89 7.04 -5.08
N GLY A 258 -0.15 7.82 -5.42
CA GLY A 258 -0.13 8.75 -6.55
C GLY A 258 1.01 9.76 -6.50
N CYS A 259 1.25 10.40 -5.37
CA CYS A 259 2.35 11.37 -5.23
C CYS A 259 3.75 10.74 -5.40
N LEU A 260 3.96 9.47 -5.02
CA LEU A 260 5.23 8.76 -5.22
C LEU A 260 5.44 8.39 -6.69
N LEU A 261 4.36 8.03 -7.38
CA LEU A 261 4.37 7.81 -8.84
C LEU A 261 4.69 9.12 -9.59
N ALA A 262 4.05 10.22 -9.20
CA ALA A 262 4.28 11.54 -9.79
C ALA A 262 5.72 12.04 -9.58
N GLU A 263 6.33 11.76 -8.42
CA GLU A 263 7.76 12.04 -8.18
C GLU A 263 8.70 11.27 -9.11
N LYS A 264 8.26 10.11 -9.63
CA LYS A 264 8.97 9.34 -10.66
C LYS A 264 8.59 9.74 -12.09
N GLY A 265 7.72 10.74 -12.26
CA GLY A 265 7.23 11.18 -13.56
C GLY A 265 6.20 10.23 -14.18
N PHE A 266 5.58 9.37 -13.38
CA PHE A 266 4.57 8.43 -13.87
C PHE A 266 3.17 9.03 -13.73
N ASP A 267 2.48 9.17 -14.85
CA ASP A 267 1.05 9.45 -14.88
C ASP A 267 0.29 8.15 -14.57
N TYR A 268 -0.25 8.07 -13.36
CA TYR A 268 -0.96 6.87 -12.92
C TYR A 268 -2.26 6.60 -13.70
N SER A 269 -2.81 7.61 -14.40
CA SER A 269 -3.98 7.42 -15.28
C SER A 269 -3.67 6.67 -16.57
N ALA A 270 -2.40 6.66 -16.98
CA ALA A 270 -1.91 5.95 -18.16
C ALA A 270 -1.44 4.52 -17.86
N LEU A 271 -1.54 4.08 -16.60
CA LEU A 271 -1.09 2.77 -16.14
C LEU A 271 -2.20 1.71 -16.26
N HIS A 272 -1.81 0.52 -16.69
CA HIS A 272 -2.68 -0.64 -16.85
C HIS A 272 -1.93 -1.95 -16.57
N LEU A 273 -2.66 -3.05 -16.41
CA LEU A 273 -2.09 -4.40 -16.35
C LEU A 273 -1.72 -4.91 -17.74
N ARG A 274 -1.21 -6.15 -17.85
CA ARG A 274 -0.85 -6.74 -19.15
C ARG A 274 -1.98 -6.70 -20.19
N ASP A 275 -3.23 -6.80 -19.73
CA ASP A 275 -4.40 -6.42 -20.52
C ASP A 275 -4.66 -4.90 -20.39
N PRO A 276 -4.57 -4.12 -21.49
CA PRO A 276 -4.79 -2.69 -21.46
C PRO A 276 -6.18 -2.24 -21.00
N THR A 277 -7.17 -3.13 -21.02
CA THR A 277 -8.52 -2.83 -20.51
C THR A 277 -8.58 -2.80 -18.99
N CYS A 278 -7.60 -3.39 -18.31
CA CYS A 278 -7.52 -3.42 -16.85
C CYS A 278 -6.68 -2.25 -16.32
N THR A 279 -7.32 -1.10 -16.10
CA THR A 279 -6.71 0.12 -15.57
C THR A 279 -6.76 0.17 -14.04
N GLY A 280 -5.91 1.01 -13.45
CA GLY A 280 -5.91 1.26 -12.02
C GLY A 280 -7.18 1.98 -11.55
N GLN A 281 -7.69 1.62 -10.38
CA GLN A 281 -8.80 2.29 -9.71
C GLN A 281 -8.25 3.37 -8.78
N VAL A 282 -8.57 4.63 -9.06
CA VAL A 282 -8.11 5.78 -8.28
C VAL A 282 -9.09 6.08 -7.15
N ASP A 283 -8.57 6.18 -5.93
CA ASP A 283 -9.31 6.74 -4.80
C ASP A 283 -9.07 8.26 -4.74
N GLU A 284 -10.07 9.02 -5.14
CA GLU A 284 -10.07 10.49 -5.16
C GLU A 284 -9.79 11.14 -3.79
N LYS A 285 -10.00 10.43 -2.67
CA LYS A 285 -9.74 10.97 -1.32
C LYS A 285 -8.30 10.80 -0.90
N THR A 286 -7.70 9.66 -1.26
CA THR A 286 -6.36 9.27 -0.82
C THR A 286 -5.29 9.42 -1.91
N HIS A 287 -5.70 9.73 -3.15
CA HIS A 287 -4.87 9.71 -4.35
C HIS A 287 -4.04 8.41 -4.47
N MET A 288 -4.60 7.31 -4.00
CA MET A 288 -4.01 5.98 -4.15
C MET A 288 -4.64 5.28 -5.35
N VAL A 289 -3.84 4.50 -6.08
CA VAL A 289 -4.30 3.76 -7.25
C VAL A 289 -4.14 2.26 -7.01
N THR A 290 -5.24 1.52 -7.09
CA THR A 290 -5.24 0.07 -6.87
C THR A 290 -5.38 -0.68 -8.19
N PHE A 291 -4.44 -1.57 -8.45
CA PHE A 291 -4.51 -2.54 -9.53
C PHE A 291 -4.89 -3.89 -8.96
N SER A 292 -5.83 -4.58 -9.60
CA SER A 292 -6.25 -5.92 -9.19
C SER A 292 -6.45 -6.83 -10.37
N PHE A 293 -6.18 -8.11 -10.18
CA PHE A 293 -6.44 -9.14 -11.15
C PHE A 293 -6.84 -10.44 -10.47
N ASN A 294 -7.57 -11.26 -11.20
CA ASN A 294 -7.77 -12.68 -10.90
C ASN A 294 -6.91 -13.53 -11.83
N SER A 295 -6.65 -14.77 -11.42
CA SER A 295 -5.83 -15.78 -12.11
C SER A 295 -6.18 -16.02 -13.59
N ASN A 296 -7.40 -15.71 -14.04
CA ASN A 296 -7.89 -15.90 -15.40
C ASN A 296 -8.20 -14.59 -16.16
N SER A 297 -7.82 -13.44 -15.61
CA SER A 297 -8.19 -12.11 -16.12
C SER A 297 -6.98 -11.22 -16.30
N CYS A 298 -7.16 -10.08 -16.98
CA CYS A 298 -6.18 -9.00 -17.07
C CYS A 298 -4.78 -9.40 -17.58
N GLY A 299 -4.68 -10.45 -18.40
CA GLY A 299 -3.41 -10.95 -18.93
C GLY A 299 -2.51 -11.60 -17.88
N THR A 300 -3.07 -12.08 -16.77
CA THR A 300 -2.34 -12.74 -15.68
C THR A 300 -1.54 -13.93 -16.18
N GLN A 301 -0.32 -14.06 -15.67
CA GLN A 301 0.57 -15.18 -15.92
C GLN A 301 0.57 -16.11 -14.71
N VAL A 302 0.30 -17.39 -14.93
CA VAL A 302 0.33 -18.40 -13.88
C VAL A 302 1.52 -19.32 -14.12
N MET A 303 2.50 -19.28 -13.23
CA MET A 303 3.72 -20.09 -13.30
C MET A 303 3.67 -21.18 -12.23
N THR A 304 4.29 -22.32 -12.49
CA THR A 304 4.43 -23.39 -11.48
C THR A 304 5.91 -23.73 -11.30
N ASN A 305 6.39 -23.64 -10.07
CA ASN A 305 7.64 -24.24 -9.62
C ASN A 305 7.33 -25.57 -8.92
N SER A 306 8.33 -26.45 -8.72
CA SER A 306 8.16 -27.82 -8.21
C SER A 306 7.36 -27.95 -6.91
N THR A 307 7.24 -26.89 -6.11
CA THR A 307 6.45 -26.83 -4.87
C THR A 307 5.46 -25.66 -4.78
N GLU A 308 5.45 -24.75 -5.76
CA GLU A 308 4.77 -23.45 -5.66
C GLU A 308 4.04 -23.07 -6.96
N ILE A 309 2.85 -22.49 -6.84
CA ILE A 309 2.11 -21.84 -7.93
C ILE A 309 2.22 -20.34 -7.75
N ILE A 310 2.62 -19.61 -8.79
CA ILE A 310 2.86 -18.17 -8.75
C ILE A 310 1.90 -17.48 -9.72
N TYR A 311 1.01 -16.64 -9.20
CA TYR A 311 0.18 -15.74 -10.00
C TYR A 311 0.89 -14.40 -10.13
N LYS A 312 1.20 -13.98 -11.35
CA LYS A 312 1.97 -12.76 -11.62
C LYS A 312 1.23 -11.87 -12.62
N ASN A 313 1.27 -10.57 -12.38
CA ASN A 313 0.95 -9.56 -13.38
C ASN A 313 1.96 -8.41 -13.32
N THR A 314 1.90 -7.53 -14.31
CA THR A 314 2.82 -6.42 -14.48
C THR A 314 2.01 -5.17 -14.76
N ILE A 315 2.24 -4.11 -13.98
CA ILE A 315 1.71 -2.77 -14.29
C ILE A 315 2.65 -2.13 -15.29
N MET A 316 2.05 -1.63 -16.38
CA MET A 316 2.72 -1.05 -17.53
C MET A 316 2.11 0.31 -17.86
N ALA A 317 2.88 1.20 -18.45
CA ALA A 317 2.36 2.42 -19.05
C ALA A 317 1.98 2.16 -20.51
N GLN A 318 0.91 2.83 -20.99
CA GLN A 318 0.58 2.87 -22.41
C GLN A 318 1.80 3.33 -23.21
N ASN A 319 2.21 2.54 -24.21
CA ASN A 319 3.21 2.99 -25.19
C ASN A 319 2.56 4.09 -26.04
N SER A 320 2.84 5.34 -25.72
CA SER A 320 2.36 6.52 -26.47
C SER A 320 3.06 6.69 -27.84
N SER A 321 3.67 5.64 -28.39
CA SER A 321 4.11 5.63 -29.79
C SER A 321 4.14 4.21 -30.36
N SER A 322 3.65 4.09 -31.59
CA SER A 322 3.83 2.93 -32.48
C SER A 322 5.27 2.80 -33.01
N ASP A 323 6.24 3.44 -32.36
CA ASP A 323 7.59 3.61 -32.86
C ASP A 323 8.57 2.62 -32.24
N ILE A 324 9.52 2.20 -33.08
CA ILE A 324 10.64 1.30 -32.78
C ILE A 324 11.59 1.88 -31.70
N ILE A 325 11.41 3.14 -31.28
CA ILE A 325 12.30 3.87 -30.37
C ILE A 325 11.49 4.47 -29.20
N THR A 326 11.58 3.85 -28.02
CA THR A 326 11.06 4.41 -26.76
C THR A 326 12.06 5.41 -26.18
N ARG A 327 11.64 6.67 -25.96
CA ARG A 327 12.50 7.75 -25.41
C ARG A 327 12.18 8.10 -23.94
N GLN A 328 11.21 7.42 -23.33
CA GLN A 328 10.78 7.61 -21.95
C GLN A 328 11.05 6.34 -21.14
N ASP A 329 11.30 6.49 -19.84
CA ASP A 329 11.47 5.36 -18.93
C ASP A 329 10.21 4.50 -18.92
N GLN A 330 10.38 3.20 -19.18
CA GLN A 330 9.26 2.27 -19.23
C GLN A 330 8.86 1.82 -17.83
N VAL A 331 7.60 2.07 -17.45
CA VAL A 331 7.04 1.57 -16.19
C VAL A 331 6.81 0.08 -16.31
N HIS A 332 7.50 -0.70 -15.46
CA HIS A 332 7.29 -2.14 -15.30
C HIS A 332 7.32 -2.47 -13.82
N ILE A 333 6.13 -2.60 -13.21
CA ILE A 333 6.00 -2.97 -11.80
C ILE A 333 5.42 -4.37 -11.74
N ASP A 334 6.29 -5.34 -11.50
CA ASP A 334 5.90 -6.73 -11.31
C ASP A 334 5.35 -6.96 -9.90
N PHE A 335 4.21 -7.65 -9.82
CA PHE A 335 3.68 -8.11 -8.54
C PHE A 335 3.06 -9.49 -8.68
N SER A 336 3.26 -10.31 -7.64
CA SER A 336 2.86 -11.71 -7.66
C SER A 336 2.41 -12.21 -6.28
N CYS A 337 1.71 -13.35 -6.32
CA CYS A 337 1.30 -14.13 -5.16
C CYS A 337 1.82 -15.56 -5.33
N ILE A 338 2.48 -16.09 -4.31
CA ILE A 338 3.04 -17.45 -4.27
C ILE A 338 2.12 -18.34 -3.42
N GLN A 339 1.81 -19.53 -3.91
CA GLN A 339 0.95 -20.51 -3.26
C GLN A 339 1.65 -21.88 -3.17
N THR A 340 1.64 -22.50 -2.00
CA THR A 340 2.24 -23.82 -1.77
C THR A 340 1.31 -24.98 -2.12
N GLN A 341 1.89 -26.11 -2.54
CA GLN A 341 1.19 -27.37 -2.82
C GLN A 341 0.50 -27.97 -1.57
N PRO A 342 -0.48 -28.90 -1.75
CA PRO A 342 -1.22 -29.48 -0.63
C PRO A 342 -0.35 -30.45 0.16
N ASP A 343 -0.48 -30.41 1.49
CA ASP A 343 0.17 -31.38 2.38
C ASP A 343 -0.39 -32.80 2.23
N LEU A 344 0.42 -33.78 2.63
CA LEU A 344 0.02 -35.18 2.72
C LEU A 344 -1.18 -35.35 3.68
N LYS A 345 -2.20 -36.11 3.25
CA LYS A 345 -3.35 -36.46 4.10
C LYS A 345 -3.52 -37.94 4.33
N THR A 346 -4.07 -38.28 5.51
CA THR A 346 -4.30 -39.65 5.98
C THR A 346 -5.76 -39.87 6.35
N VAL A 347 -6.35 -40.99 5.92
CA VAL A 347 -7.62 -41.54 6.39
C VAL A 347 -7.38 -42.92 6.99
N ALA A 348 -7.88 -43.17 8.19
CA ALA A 348 -7.79 -44.48 8.83
C ALA A 348 -9.00 -45.36 8.47
N PHE A 349 -8.74 -46.65 8.37
CA PHE A 349 -9.68 -47.74 8.27
C PHE A 349 -9.32 -48.73 9.38
N ARG A 350 -10.32 -49.23 10.09
CA ARG A 350 -10.13 -50.42 10.91
C ARG A 350 -11.06 -51.48 10.40
N ILE A 351 -10.53 -52.69 10.23
CA ILE A 351 -11.33 -53.88 10.10
C ILE A 351 -11.93 -54.10 11.49
N ARG A 352 -13.08 -53.43 11.70
CA ARG A 352 -13.73 -53.00 12.96
C ARG A 352 -13.14 -51.74 13.64
N ASP A 353 -13.88 -50.63 13.43
CA ASP A 353 -13.92 -49.28 14.07
C ASP A 353 -13.03 -48.08 13.63
N SER A 354 -13.46 -47.29 12.63
CA SER A 354 -13.30 -45.79 12.52
C SER A 354 -12.25 -45.06 11.69
N SER A 355 -12.75 -44.04 10.96
CA SER A 355 -12.05 -43.00 10.20
C SER A 355 -12.00 -41.62 10.89
N VAL A 356 -10.98 -40.82 10.52
CA VAL A 356 -10.73 -39.44 10.98
C VAL A 356 -11.11 -38.42 9.89
N VAL A 357 -11.73 -37.30 10.28
CA VAL A 357 -11.91 -36.10 9.44
C VAL A 357 -11.03 -34.98 10.00
N GLN A 358 -10.28 -34.28 9.16
CA GLN A 358 -9.53 -33.08 9.53
C GLN A 358 -9.59 -32.01 8.43
N VAL A 359 -9.64 -30.75 8.85
CA VAL A 359 -9.60 -29.54 8.01
C VAL A 359 -8.17 -28.97 8.03
N ILE A 360 -7.64 -28.48 6.90
CA ILE A 360 -6.38 -27.70 6.86
C ILE A 360 -6.61 -26.34 6.23
N THR A 361 -5.74 -25.39 6.59
CA THR A 361 -5.51 -24.10 5.94
C THR A 361 -4.06 -24.08 5.40
N SER A 362 -3.83 -23.84 4.11
CA SER A 362 -2.48 -23.77 3.51
C SER A 362 -2.32 -22.56 2.58
N GLY A 363 -1.39 -21.66 2.93
CA GLY A 363 -1.07 -20.47 2.15
C GLY A 363 -2.18 -19.40 2.11
N PRO A 364 -2.04 -18.37 1.24
CA PRO A 364 -3.04 -17.30 1.07
C PRO A 364 -4.40 -17.76 0.51
N TRP A 365 -4.52 -19.01 0.06
CA TRP A 365 -5.80 -19.63 -0.26
C TRP A 365 -6.36 -20.37 0.95
N THR A 366 -7.54 -19.97 1.42
CA THR A 366 -8.31 -20.76 2.38
C THR A 366 -9.14 -21.79 1.62
N TYR A 367 -8.59 -22.99 1.43
CA TYR A 367 -9.32 -24.11 0.83
C TYR A 367 -9.33 -25.32 1.76
N THR A 368 -10.43 -26.07 1.76
CA THR A 368 -10.57 -27.28 2.58
C THR A 368 -10.33 -28.51 1.71
N LEU A 369 -9.23 -29.22 1.97
CA LEU A 369 -9.00 -30.54 1.41
C LEU A 369 -9.74 -31.59 2.24
N THR A 370 -10.58 -32.36 1.59
CA THR A 370 -11.35 -33.47 2.18
C THR A 370 -10.93 -34.78 1.53
N MET A 371 -10.56 -35.75 2.36
CA MET A 371 -10.38 -37.14 1.95
C MET A 371 -11.42 -37.98 2.68
N LYS A 372 -12.34 -38.61 1.94
CA LYS A 372 -13.43 -39.42 2.49
C LYS A 372 -13.49 -40.77 1.81
N ALA A 373 -13.90 -41.78 2.55
CA ALA A 373 -14.12 -43.12 2.02
C ALA A 373 -15.59 -43.52 2.17
N TYR A 374 -16.05 -44.40 1.30
CA TYR A 374 -17.45 -44.81 1.17
C TYR A 374 -17.54 -46.31 0.87
N THR A 375 -18.63 -46.94 1.32
CA THR A 375 -18.91 -48.37 1.08
C THR A 375 -19.71 -48.61 -0.20
N ASP A 376 -20.24 -47.54 -0.82
CA ASP A 376 -21.07 -47.59 -2.03
C ASP A 376 -20.52 -46.74 -3.17
N ALA A 377 -20.80 -47.17 -4.42
CA ALA A 377 -20.33 -46.47 -5.62
C ALA A 377 -20.94 -45.07 -5.80
N SER A 378 -22.13 -44.83 -5.24
CA SER A 378 -22.79 -43.52 -5.24
C SER A 378 -22.20 -42.55 -4.21
N ARG A 379 -21.28 -42.98 -3.34
CA ARG A 379 -20.63 -42.16 -2.29
C ARG A 379 -21.66 -41.53 -1.35
N THR A 380 -22.62 -42.32 -0.91
CA THR A 380 -23.69 -41.89 0.00
C THR A 380 -23.49 -42.41 1.42
N GLN A 381 -22.83 -43.56 1.56
CA GLN A 381 -22.54 -44.23 2.83
C GLN A 381 -21.07 -44.06 3.15
N ALA A 382 -20.76 -42.99 3.89
CA ALA A 382 -19.40 -42.75 4.34
C ALA A 382 -18.95 -43.87 5.27
N VAL A 383 -17.69 -44.27 5.14
CA VAL A 383 -17.02 -45.10 6.15
C VAL A 383 -16.87 -44.24 7.40
N ASP A 384 -17.39 -44.74 8.50
CA ASP A 384 -17.34 -44.12 9.82
C ASP A 384 -16.95 -45.16 10.89
N PRO A 385 -16.71 -44.75 12.16
CA PRO A 385 -16.50 -45.66 13.29
C PRO A 385 -17.24 -46.98 13.19
N SER A 386 -18.55 -46.96 13.29
CA SER A 386 -19.37 -48.15 13.35
C SER A 386 -19.46 -48.98 12.07
N THR A 387 -18.81 -48.58 10.96
CA THR A 387 -18.92 -49.29 9.69
C THR A 387 -18.10 -50.60 9.72
N ASP A 388 -18.81 -51.74 9.69
CA ASP A 388 -18.20 -53.06 9.51
C ASP A 388 -17.71 -53.23 8.05
N ILE A 389 -16.38 -53.24 7.86
CA ILE A 389 -15.75 -53.47 6.55
C ILE A 389 -15.21 -54.89 6.46
N GLN A 390 -15.61 -55.62 5.42
CA GLN A 390 -15.13 -56.98 5.14
C GLN A 390 -13.92 -57.00 4.20
N LEU A 391 -13.09 -58.04 4.32
CA LEU A 391 -12.04 -58.29 3.34
C LEU A 391 -12.64 -58.46 1.94
N ASN A 392 -11.93 -57.96 0.93
CA ASN A 392 -12.34 -57.93 -0.46
C ASN A 392 -13.62 -57.10 -0.75
N GLN A 393 -14.17 -56.40 0.24
CA GLN A 393 -15.21 -55.39 0.02
C GLN A 393 -14.62 -54.19 -0.71
N LYS A 394 -15.31 -53.70 -1.74
CA LYS A 394 -14.86 -52.53 -2.50
C LYS A 394 -15.09 -51.24 -1.70
N ILE A 395 -14.06 -50.43 -1.58
CA ILE A 395 -14.10 -49.11 -0.93
C ILE A 395 -13.87 -48.03 -1.98
N TRP A 396 -14.66 -46.97 -1.88
CA TRP A 396 -14.61 -45.80 -2.77
C TRP A 396 -14.03 -44.62 -2.01
N VAL A 397 -12.99 -43.99 -2.53
CA VAL A 397 -12.30 -42.85 -1.91
C VAL A 397 -12.50 -41.61 -2.77
N GLU A 398 -12.93 -40.54 -2.13
CA GLU A 398 -13.03 -39.19 -2.67
C GLU A 398 -11.91 -38.32 -2.08
N LEU A 399 -11.22 -37.61 -2.95
CA LEU A 399 -10.29 -36.54 -2.63
C LEU A 399 -10.85 -35.27 -3.27
N ALA A 400 -11.33 -34.33 -2.46
CA ALA A 400 -12.00 -33.13 -2.95
C ALA A 400 -11.46 -31.88 -2.27
N THR A 401 -11.39 -30.77 -2.99
CA THR A 401 -11.05 -29.46 -2.44
C THR A 401 -12.21 -28.50 -2.58
N ASP A 402 -12.49 -27.75 -1.51
CA ASP A 402 -13.46 -26.65 -1.50
C ASP A 402 -12.72 -25.32 -1.37
N GLY A 403 -13.08 -24.31 -2.17
CA GLY A 403 -12.42 -23.00 -2.21
C GLY A 403 -11.30 -22.83 -3.26
N LEU A 404 -11.05 -23.84 -4.11
CA LEU A 404 -10.14 -23.71 -5.26
C LEU A 404 -10.92 -23.44 -6.57
N ASP A 405 -10.35 -22.61 -7.45
CA ASP A 405 -10.92 -22.34 -8.78
C ASP A 405 -10.59 -23.47 -9.77
N ALA A 406 -11.59 -24.30 -10.04
CA ALA A 406 -11.48 -25.46 -10.93
C ALA A 406 -11.17 -25.11 -12.39
N ASN A 407 -11.28 -23.86 -12.82
CA ASN A 407 -10.89 -23.45 -14.18
C ASN A 407 -9.38 -23.23 -14.32
N VAL A 408 -8.70 -22.99 -13.21
CA VAL A 408 -7.30 -22.57 -13.17
C VAL A 408 -6.42 -23.72 -12.72
N VAL A 409 -6.87 -24.45 -11.70
CA VAL A 409 -6.14 -25.54 -11.07
C VAL A 409 -6.96 -26.82 -11.05
N SER A 410 -6.29 -27.94 -11.28
CA SER A 410 -6.78 -29.29 -10.99
C SER A 410 -6.02 -29.89 -9.80
N LEU A 411 -6.71 -30.72 -9.03
CA LEU A 411 -6.08 -31.60 -8.06
C LEU A 411 -5.56 -32.85 -8.77
N VAL A 412 -4.30 -33.22 -8.54
CA VAL A 412 -3.69 -34.46 -9.04
C VAL A 412 -3.31 -35.32 -7.84
N THR A 413 -3.80 -36.55 -7.83
CA THR A 413 -3.40 -37.58 -6.87
C THR A 413 -2.10 -38.19 -7.36
N GLU A 414 -0.96 -37.80 -6.78
CA GLU A 414 0.38 -38.24 -7.20
C GLU A 414 0.67 -39.67 -6.74
N SER A 415 0.41 -39.95 -5.46
CA SER A 415 0.52 -41.30 -4.91
C SER A 415 -0.42 -41.49 -3.74
N CYS A 416 -0.92 -42.71 -3.58
CA CYS A 416 -1.70 -43.12 -2.42
C CYS A 416 -1.25 -44.50 -1.98
N TRP A 417 -1.07 -44.69 -0.68
CA TRP A 417 -0.61 -45.94 -0.11
C TRP A 417 -1.24 -46.18 1.25
N ALA A 418 -1.33 -47.44 1.62
CA ALA A 418 -1.84 -47.89 2.90
C ALA A 418 -0.68 -48.35 3.79
N THR A 419 -0.81 -48.12 5.10
CA THR A 419 0.12 -48.61 6.13
C THR A 419 -0.64 -49.27 7.27
N ASN A 420 0.06 -49.97 8.16
CA ASN A 420 -0.53 -50.57 9.37
C ASN A 420 -0.52 -49.64 10.60
N GLN A 421 -0.09 -48.39 10.45
CA GLN A 421 0.08 -47.42 11.55
C GLN A 421 -0.30 -46.02 11.07
N ALA A 422 -0.66 -45.10 11.98
CA ALA A 422 -1.02 -43.74 11.59
C ALA A 422 0.10 -42.95 10.87
N SER A 423 1.35 -43.40 10.99
CA SER A 423 2.49 -42.79 10.31
C SER A 423 2.51 -43.14 8.81
N PRO A 424 2.66 -42.15 7.91
CA PRO A 424 2.82 -42.40 6.48
C PRO A 424 4.08 -43.20 6.13
N ASP A 425 5.09 -43.17 6.99
CA ASP A 425 6.35 -43.89 6.84
C ASP A 425 6.36 -45.22 7.64
N GLY A 426 5.16 -45.75 7.93
CA GLY A 426 4.99 -47.02 8.65
C GLY A 426 5.71 -48.20 7.97
N GLY A 427 6.22 -49.13 8.78
CA GLY A 427 7.07 -50.23 8.29
C GLY A 427 6.40 -51.23 7.34
N LEU A 428 5.07 -51.39 7.42
CA LEU A 428 4.30 -52.13 6.41
C LEU A 428 3.56 -51.12 5.54
N ARG A 429 3.82 -51.17 4.23
CA ARG A 429 3.27 -50.26 3.23
C ARG A 429 2.76 -51.02 2.01
N TYR A 430 1.64 -50.57 1.45
CA TYR A 430 1.07 -51.09 0.21
C TYR A 430 0.62 -49.94 -0.68
N ASP A 431 1.23 -49.79 -1.85
CA ASP A 431 0.92 -48.69 -2.77
C ASP A 431 -0.32 -49.00 -3.62
N LEU A 432 -1.30 -48.11 -3.60
CA LEU A 432 -2.53 -48.21 -4.39
C LEU A 432 -2.43 -47.36 -5.67
N ILE A 433 -1.88 -46.15 -5.55
CA ILE A 433 -1.64 -45.22 -6.66
C ILE A 433 -0.15 -44.87 -6.66
N LEU A 434 0.49 -45.01 -7.83
CA LEU A 434 1.92 -44.74 -8.06
C LEU A 434 2.06 -43.83 -9.28
N ASN A 435 2.83 -42.76 -9.16
CA ASN A 435 3.10 -41.82 -10.26
C ASN A 435 1.82 -41.37 -10.99
N SER A 436 0.80 -41.02 -10.22
CA SER A 436 -0.53 -40.58 -10.66
C SER A 436 -1.41 -41.64 -11.35
N CYS A 437 -1.02 -42.91 -11.30
CA CYS A 437 -1.71 -44.03 -11.94
C CYS A 437 -2.03 -45.17 -10.96
N PRO A 438 -3.13 -45.94 -11.18
CA PRO A 438 -3.38 -47.16 -10.43
C PRO A 438 -2.19 -48.11 -10.45
N ASN A 439 -1.90 -48.72 -9.31
CA ASN A 439 -0.86 -49.75 -9.22
C ASN A 439 -1.25 -50.96 -10.09
N ALA A 440 -0.48 -51.21 -11.15
CA ALA A 440 -0.76 -52.30 -12.09
C ALA A 440 -0.66 -53.71 -11.48
N ALA A 441 -0.02 -53.84 -10.31
CA ALA A 441 0.04 -55.10 -9.57
C ALA A 441 -1.26 -55.40 -8.81
N ASP A 442 -2.11 -54.41 -8.57
CA ASP A 442 -3.39 -54.55 -7.89
C ASP A 442 -4.55 -54.32 -8.88
N GLN A 443 -5.18 -55.41 -9.31
CA GLN A 443 -6.30 -55.36 -10.26
C GLN A 443 -7.60 -54.81 -9.66
N THR A 444 -7.63 -54.59 -8.34
CA THR A 444 -8.81 -54.07 -7.65
C THR A 444 -8.85 -52.54 -7.65
N VAL A 445 -7.70 -51.89 -7.89
CA VAL A 445 -7.60 -50.43 -7.89
C VAL A 445 -8.08 -49.86 -9.22
N THR A 446 -9.04 -48.93 -9.14
CA THR A 446 -9.53 -48.18 -10.30
C THR A 446 -9.60 -46.70 -10.00
N MET A 447 -9.08 -45.87 -10.90
CA MET A 447 -9.17 -44.41 -10.82
C MET A 447 -10.35 -43.91 -11.66
N GLN A 448 -11.19 -43.08 -11.08
CA GLN A 448 -12.30 -42.36 -11.72
C GLN A 448 -11.96 -40.86 -11.76
N GLY A 449 -11.14 -40.50 -12.74
CA GLY A 449 -10.66 -39.12 -12.91
C GLY A 449 -9.48 -38.80 -11.99
N ASN A 450 -8.41 -38.26 -12.59
CA ASN A 450 -7.28 -37.68 -11.89
C ASN A 450 -6.86 -36.43 -12.68
N GLY A 451 -6.80 -35.26 -12.05
CA GLY A 451 -6.37 -34.03 -12.71
C GLY A 451 -7.40 -33.36 -13.64
N GLN A 452 -8.68 -33.76 -13.60
CA GLN A 452 -9.74 -33.17 -14.43
C GLN A 452 -10.37 -31.91 -13.80
N GLY A 453 -10.38 -31.85 -12.47
CA GLY A 453 -10.89 -30.73 -11.70
C GLY A 453 -10.31 -30.74 -10.29
N THR A 454 -11.04 -30.16 -9.34
CA THR A 454 -10.64 -30.03 -7.93
C THR A 454 -11.02 -31.24 -7.06
N SER A 455 -11.55 -32.30 -7.69
CA SER A 455 -11.90 -33.57 -7.05
C SER A 455 -11.43 -34.77 -7.88
N ASN A 456 -10.91 -35.79 -7.20
CA ASN A 456 -10.47 -37.06 -7.76
C ASN A 456 -11.10 -38.22 -6.99
N TYR A 457 -11.30 -39.34 -7.69
CA TYR A 457 -11.94 -40.52 -7.10
C TYR A 457 -11.19 -41.78 -7.45
N PHE A 458 -11.02 -42.68 -6.49
CA PHE A 458 -10.53 -44.02 -6.77
C PHE A 458 -11.23 -45.05 -5.92
N SER A 459 -11.12 -46.32 -6.29
CA SER A 459 -11.62 -47.42 -5.47
C SER A 459 -10.60 -48.54 -5.43
N PHE A 460 -10.63 -49.34 -4.37
CA PHE A 460 -9.82 -50.54 -4.20
C PHE A 460 -10.61 -51.57 -3.38
N ASN A 461 -10.18 -52.83 -3.39
CA ASN A 461 -10.79 -53.81 -2.49
C ASN A 461 -10.02 -53.87 -1.17
N MET A 462 -10.76 -53.93 -0.06
CA MET A 462 -10.16 -53.96 1.26
C MET A 462 -9.29 -55.21 1.46
N PHE A 463 -8.17 -55.04 2.16
CA PHE A 463 -7.21 -56.09 2.46
C PHE A 463 -6.78 -55.99 3.93
N GLN A 464 -5.86 -56.86 4.38
CA GLN A 464 -5.22 -56.77 5.69
C GLN A 464 -3.74 -57.12 5.55
N PHE A 465 -2.88 -56.43 6.31
CA PHE A 465 -1.47 -56.82 6.40
C PHE A 465 -1.30 -58.08 7.26
N SER A 466 -0.56 -59.06 6.75
CA SER A 466 -0.22 -60.28 7.49
C SER A 466 0.46 -59.95 8.83
N GLY A 467 -0.05 -60.51 9.92
CA GLY A 467 0.49 -60.28 11.27
C GLY A 467 0.14 -58.92 11.90
N SER A 468 -0.82 -58.18 11.34
CA SER A 468 -1.31 -56.90 11.90
C SER A 468 -2.66 -57.04 12.59
N SER A 469 -3.02 -56.05 13.43
CA SER A 469 -4.29 -55.95 14.15
C SER A 469 -5.52 -55.67 13.26
N GLY A 470 -5.35 -55.53 11.94
CA GLY A 470 -6.45 -55.23 11.02
C GLY A 470 -6.70 -53.73 10.80
N GLU A 471 -5.85 -52.86 11.33
CA GLU A 471 -5.90 -51.43 11.04
C GLU A 471 -5.14 -51.10 9.76
N ILE A 472 -5.71 -50.23 8.93
CA ILE A 472 -5.13 -49.73 7.69
C ILE A 472 -5.26 -48.21 7.67
N TYR A 473 -4.16 -47.49 7.50
CA TYR A 473 -4.14 -46.05 7.33
C TYR A 473 -3.77 -45.74 5.90
N LEU A 474 -4.65 -45.03 5.19
CA LEU A 474 -4.47 -44.63 3.81
C LEU A 474 -3.93 -43.21 3.76
N HIS A 475 -2.81 -43.05 3.09
CA HIS A 475 -2.13 -41.79 2.89
C HIS A 475 -2.18 -41.43 1.42
N CYS A 476 -2.35 -40.14 1.12
CA CYS A 476 -2.25 -39.64 -0.25
C CYS A 476 -1.36 -38.39 -0.29
N LYS A 477 -0.43 -38.40 -1.23
CA LYS A 477 0.33 -37.22 -1.66
C LYS A 477 -0.38 -36.62 -2.87
N LEU A 478 -0.70 -35.34 -2.77
CA LEU A 478 -1.49 -34.61 -3.76
C LEU A 478 -0.66 -33.45 -4.30
N GLN A 479 -0.95 -33.05 -5.54
CA GLN A 479 -0.33 -31.94 -6.22
C GLN A 479 -1.41 -31.05 -6.86
N LEU A 480 -1.23 -29.73 -6.77
CA LEU A 480 -2.03 -28.80 -7.56
C LEU A 480 -1.37 -28.64 -8.94
N CYS A 481 -2.14 -28.82 -10.01
CA CYS A 481 -1.69 -28.66 -11.39
C CYS A 481 -2.42 -27.50 -12.07
N VAL A 482 -1.67 -26.60 -12.71
CA VAL A 482 -2.22 -25.45 -13.44
C VAL A 482 -2.60 -25.87 -14.87
N LYS A 483 -3.85 -25.55 -15.27
CA LYS A 483 -4.42 -25.99 -16.56
C LYS A 483 -3.89 -25.26 -17.81
N GLN A 484 -3.24 -24.10 -17.66
CA GLN A 484 -2.86 -23.23 -18.78
C GLN A 484 -1.69 -23.76 -19.65
N GLU A 485 -0.78 -24.55 -19.09
CA GLU A 485 0.47 -24.93 -19.80
C GLU A 485 0.64 -26.43 -20.06
N SER A 486 -0.08 -27.31 -19.35
CA SER A 486 0.11 -28.76 -19.47
C SER A 486 -1.18 -29.54 -19.22
N SER A 487 -1.26 -30.74 -19.79
CA SER A 487 -2.35 -31.67 -19.46
C SER A 487 -2.17 -32.15 -18.03
N CYS A 488 -3.04 -31.68 -17.13
CA CYS A 488 -3.10 -32.17 -15.75
C CYS A 488 -3.58 -33.62 -15.64
N ILE A 489 -4.16 -34.18 -16.70
CA ILE A 489 -4.63 -35.56 -16.74
C ILE A 489 -3.41 -36.47 -16.98
N PRO A 490 -3.06 -37.37 -16.03
CA PRO A 490 -1.92 -38.26 -16.17
C PRO A 490 -2.19 -39.34 -17.22
N VAL A 491 -1.14 -39.73 -17.95
CA VAL A 491 -1.20 -40.79 -18.98
C VAL A 491 -0.68 -42.10 -18.39
N CYS A 492 -1.58 -43.05 -18.18
CA CYS A 492 -1.22 -44.37 -17.65
C CYS A 492 -0.99 -45.38 -18.78
N SER A 493 0.25 -45.85 -18.93
CA SER A 493 0.66 -46.82 -19.95
C SER A 493 0.15 -48.24 -19.62
N GLY A 494 -1.14 -48.50 -19.83
CA GLY A 494 -1.81 -49.67 -19.25
C GLY A 494 -2.84 -50.39 -20.12
N ALA A 495 -2.64 -50.51 -21.44
CA ALA A 495 -3.40 -51.47 -22.27
C ALA A 495 -2.60 -51.96 -23.49
N ARG A 496 -1.92 -53.11 -23.33
CA ARG A 496 -1.38 -54.02 -24.38
C ARG A 496 -0.73 -53.35 -25.62
N GLY A 497 0.57 -53.08 -25.56
CA GLY A 497 1.44 -52.86 -26.72
C GLY A 497 2.59 -53.89 -26.76
N ARG A 498 2.81 -54.51 -27.92
CA ARG A 498 3.78 -55.61 -28.17
C ARG A 498 5.19 -55.29 -27.64
N ARG A 499 5.83 -56.32 -27.07
CA ARG A 499 7.28 -56.32 -26.79
C ARG A 499 8.04 -56.01 -28.08
N SER A 500 8.84 -54.96 -28.08
CA SER A 500 10.05 -54.92 -28.88
C SER A 500 11.25 -55.02 -27.93
N ILE A 501 11.96 -56.14 -28.05
CA ILE A 501 13.30 -56.30 -27.49
C ILE A 501 14.21 -55.33 -28.23
N SER A 502 14.91 -54.47 -27.49
CA SER A 502 16.28 -54.11 -27.83
C SER A 502 17.03 -53.68 -26.58
N SER A 503 18.16 -54.32 -26.37
CA SER A 503 19.17 -54.06 -25.36
C SER A 503 19.82 -52.68 -25.56
N ARG A 504 20.33 -52.07 -24.49
CA ARG A 504 21.74 -52.18 -24.09
C ARG A 504 21.98 -51.48 -22.76
N TYR A 505 22.68 -52.19 -21.90
CA TYR A 505 23.50 -51.65 -20.82
C TYR A 505 24.43 -50.57 -21.39
N GLU A 506 24.54 -49.45 -20.69
CA GLU A 506 25.81 -48.76 -20.59
C GLU A 506 25.93 -48.13 -19.21
N ALA A 507 27.02 -48.50 -18.55
CA ALA A 507 27.45 -48.05 -17.25
C ALA A 507 28.53 -46.97 -17.41
N ALA A 508 28.70 -46.20 -16.33
CA ALA A 508 29.78 -45.24 -16.05
C ALA A 508 29.70 -43.93 -16.85
N PHE A 509 29.98 -42.75 -16.29
CA PHE A 509 30.86 -42.36 -15.16
C PHE A 509 30.23 -41.24 -14.32
#